data_AF-A0A2X3C9H7-F1
#
_entry.id   AF-A0A2X3C9H7-F1
#
_cell.length_a   1.000
_cell.length_b   1.000
_cell.length_c   1.000
_cell.angle_alpha   90.00
_cell.angle_beta   90.00
_cell.angle_gamma   90.00
#
_symmetry.space_group_name_H-M   'P 1'
#
loop_
_entity.id
_entity.type
_entity.pdbx_description
1 polymer ?
#
loop_
_entity_poly.entity_id
_entity_poly.type
_entity_poly.pdbx_seq_one_letter_code
_entity_poly.pdbx_strand_id
1 'polypeptide(L)' 'MLEHLGERHAAALIMESIEYVCEKGILTPDVGGSANTAEVTRAVVHYIDAKADIAETA' A
#
# COMPACT_ATOMS: atom_id res chain seq x y z
N MET A 1 -12.66 6.43 4.56
CA MET A 1 -12.76 7.78 3.93
C MET A 1 -13.00 7.67 2.43
N LEU A 2 -12.07 7.14 1.62
CA LEU A 2 -12.22 7.05 0.15
C LEU A 2 -13.50 6.33 -0.30
N GLU A 3 -13.88 5.24 0.36
CA GLU A 3 -15.16 4.56 0.09
C GLU A 3 -16.38 5.48 0.23
N HIS A 4 -16.33 6.43 1.18
CA HIS A 4 -17.43 7.38 1.42
C HIS A 4 -17.48 8.47 0.34
N LEU A 5 -16.37 8.70 -0.37
CA LEU A 5 -16.29 9.58 -1.52
C LEU A 5 -16.67 8.87 -2.83
N GLY A 6 -16.98 7.56 -2.78
CA GLY A 6 -17.27 6.74 -3.96
C GLY A 6 -16.04 6.08 -4.59
N GLU A 7 -14.84 6.37 -4.10
CA GLU A 7 -13.56 5.88 -4.64
C GLU A 7 -13.22 4.47 -4.15
N ARG A 8 -14.08 3.50 -4.48
CA ARG A 8 -13.98 2.12 -3.98
C ARG A 8 -12.73 1.39 -4.47
N HIS A 9 -12.37 1.56 -5.74
CA HIS A 9 -11.18 0.91 -6.30
C HIS A 9 -9.89 1.42 -5.66
N ALA A 10 -9.75 2.75 -5.53
CA ALA A 10 -8.59 3.35 -4.86
C ALA A 10 -8.51 2.94 -3.38
N ALA A 11 -9.64 2.89 -2.68
CA ALA A 11 -9.69 2.41 -1.30
C ALA A 11 -9.18 0.96 -1.18
N ALA A 12 -9.67 0.06 -2.04
CA ALA A 12 -9.26 -1.33 -2.06
C ALA A 12 -7.76 -1.48 -2.37
N LEU A 13 -7.26 -0.76 -3.37
CA LEU A 13 -5.85 -0.80 -3.77
C LEU A 13 -4.92 -0.34 -2.63
N ILE A 14 -5.30 0.72 -1.90
CA ILE A 14 -4.54 1.16 -0.72
C ILE A 14 -4.55 0.10 0.37
N MET A 15 -5.70 -0.52 0.67
CA MET A 15 -5.77 -1.58 1.68
C MET A 15 -4.92 -2.80 1.29
N GLU A 16 -5.01 -3.26 0.04
CA GLU A 16 -4.19 -4.37 -0.49
C GLU A 16 -2.68 -4.07 -0.37
N SER A 17 -2.28 -2.83 -0.67
CA SER A 17 -0.87 -2.41 -0.55
C SER A 17 -0.37 -2.45 0.90
N ILE A 18 -1.20 -2.03 1.86
CA ILE A 18 -0.84 -2.03 3.28
C ILE A 18 -0.69 -3.48 3.77
N GLU A 19 -1.64 -4.35 3.42
CA GLU A 19 -1.60 -5.77 3.77
C GLU A 19 -0.33 -6.44 3.23
N TYR A 20 -0.04 -6.25 1.93
CA TYR A 20 1.17 -6.77 1.30
C TYR A 20 2.45 -6.30 1.99
N VAL A 21 2.57 -5.00 2.27
CA VAL A 21 3.77 -4.42 2.91
C VAL A 21 3.96 -4.97 4.33
N CYS A 22 2.86 -5.13 5.08
CA CYS A 22 2.90 -5.74 6.40
C CYS A 22 3.30 -7.23 6.35
N GLU A 23 2.78 -8.00 5.39
CA GLU A 23 3.14 -9.41 5.19
C GLU A 23 4.63 -9.59 4.84
N LYS A 24 5.26 -8.59 4.21
CA LYS A 24 6.70 -8.57 3.94
C LYS A 24 7.56 -8.19 5.16
N GLY A 25 6.93 -7.89 6.31
CA GLY A 25 7.63 -7.49 7.52
C GLY A 25 8.20 -6.06 7.46
N ILE A 26 7.76 -5.25 6.49
CA ILE A 26 8.15 -3.84 6.38
C ILE A 26 7.24 -3.05 7.33
N LEU A 27 7.59 -3.11 8.61
CA LEU A 27 6.81 -2.60 9.72
C LEU A 27 7.57 -1.48 10.44
N THR A 28 6.85 -0.49 10.96
CA THR A 28 7.45 0.55 11.81
C THR A 28 7.73 0.06 13.24
N PRO A 29 8.63 0.73 14.00
CA PRO A 29 8.97 0.32 15.37
C PRO A 29 7.79 0.25 16.34
N ASP A 30 6.75 1.08 16.17
CA ASP A 30 5.58 1.09 17.04
C ASP A 30 4.73 -0.19 16.94
N VAL A 31 4.85 -0.94 15.83
CA VAL A 31 4.18 -2.22 15.61
C VAL A 31 5.17 -3.40 15.51
N GLY A 32 6.39 -3.22 16.01
CA GLY A 32 7.37 -4.30 16.17
C GLY A 32 8.31 -4.53 14.98
N GLY A 33 8.41 -3.59 14.04
CA GLY A 33 9.39 -3.62 12.98
C GLY A 33 10.59 -2.70 13.20
N SER A 34 11.33 -2.44 12.13
CA SER A 34 12.51 -1.56 12.13
C SER A 34 12.45 -0.48 11.04
N ALA A 35 11.44 -0.50 10.17
CA ALA A 35 11.32 0.44 9.07
C ALA A 35 10.90 1.83 9.56
N ASN A 36 11.46 2.89 9.00
CA ASN A 36 10.96 4.24 9.27
C ASN A 36 9.71 4.55 8.42
N THR A 37 9.03 5.65 8.74
CA THR A 37 7.84 6.11 8.01
C THR A 37 8.06 6.18 6.50
N ALA A 38 9.20 6.68 6.06
CA ALA A 38 9.48 6.86 4.63
C ALA A 38 9.71 5.51 3.90
N GLU A 39 10.26 4.50 4.59
CA GLU A 39 10.42 3.15 4.04
C GLU A 39 9.08 2.46 3.82
N VAL A 40 8.19 2.52 4.81
CA VAL A 40 6.83 1.99 4.67
C VAL A 40 6.07 2.72 3.55
N THR A 41 6.13 4.06 3.51
CA THR A 41 5.50 4.84 2.43
C THR A 41 6.02 4.43 1.04
N ARG A 42 7.35 4.29 0.87
CA ARG A 42 7.91 3.87 -0.43
C ARG A 42 7.46 2.48 -0.83
N ALA A 43 7.38 1.54 0.10
CA ALA A 43 6.93 0.19 -0.18
C ALA A 43 5.45 0.16 -0.63
N VAL A 44 4.59 0.96 0.00
CA VAL A 44 3.19 1.14 -0.40
C VAL A 44 3.07 1.75 -1.80
N VAL A 45 3.79 2.84 -2.07
CA VAL A 45 3.78 3.49 -3.40
C VAL A 45 4.28 2.53 -4.48
N HIS A 46 5.37 1.82 -4.23
CA HIS A 46 5.90 0.85 -5.19
C HIS A 46 4.90 -0.25 -5.54
N TYR A 47 4.14 -0.74 -4.57
CA TYR A 47 3.09 -1.72 -4.81
C TYR A 47 2.00 -1.16 -5.73
N ILE A 48 1.56 0.07 -5.47
CA ILE A 48 0.52 0.74 -6.25
C ILE A 48 0.98 0.96 -7.69
N ASP A 49 2.20 1.48 -7.89
CA ASP A 49 2.78 1.70 -9.23
C ASP A 49 2.87 0.39 -10.03
N ALA A 50 3.36 -0.69 -9.39
CA ALA A 50 3.45 -2.00 -10.02
C ALA A 50 2.10 -2.60 -10.42
N LYS A 51 1.00 -2.25 -9.72
CA LYS A 51 -0.36 -2.64 -10.09
C LYS A 51 -0.98 -1.72 -11.15
N ALA A 52 -0.61 -0.44 -11.18
CA ALA A 52 -1.06 0.50 -12.20
C ALA A 52 -0.55 0.10 -13.60
N ASP A 53 0.72 -0.32 -13.70
CA ASP A 53 1.32 -0.79 -14.96
C ASP A 53 0.60 -2.03 -15.56
N ILE A 54 0.01 -2.86 -14.70
CA ILE A 54 -0.75 -4.06 -15.11
C ILE A 54 -2.14 -3.67 -15.65
N ALA A 55 -2.76 -2.63 -15.08
CA ALA A 55 -4.09 -2.18 -15.49
C ALA A 55 -4.08 -1.44 -16.84
N GLU A 56 -2.98 -0.80 -17.23
CA GLU A 56 -2.85 -0.13 -18.55
C GLU A 56 -2.54 -1.11 -19.70
N THR A 57 -2.10 -2.33 -19.40
CA THR A 57 -1.71 -3.34 -20.41
C THR A 57 -2.83 -4.36 -20.70
N ALA A 58 -3.92 -4.36 -19.92
CA ALA A 58 -5.06 -5.30 -20.02
C ALA A 58 -6.29 -4.67 -20.68
#